data_AF-A0A4Z1DTG3-F1
#
_entry.id   AF-A0A4Z1DTG3-F1
#
_cell.length_a   1.000
_cell.length_b   1.000
_cell.length_c   1.000
_cell.angle_alpha   90.00
_cell.angle_beta   90.00
_cell.angle_gamma   90.00
#
_symmetry.space_group_name_H-M   'P 1'
#
loop_
_entity.id
_entity.type
_entity.pdbx_description
1 polymer ?
#
loop_
_entity_poly.entity_id
_entity_poly.type
_entity_poly.pdbx_seq_one_letter_code
_entity_poly.pdbx_strand_id
1 'polypeptide(L)'
;MKRLICFLGALLLVMTGCATQSQSTETSSSSTPASTEKSETVVKEDMEETKVLSGDKNGKHHRYTITSKGDKLQQLKIELLSPLPETMTANSHLSPEEMTTIINDGLKNNPEYQAVKDLEGFNIEYLVTAEKQLATTVVLDVDKIDLDKLKELSYFQDLGVGDLKDVKASTLITGLKLHGFKEETPAP
;
A
#
# COMPACT_ATOMS: atom_id res chain seq x y z
N MET A 1 12.75 -11.79 27.56
CA MET A 1 12.26 -12.50 26.36
C MET A 1 12.02 -11.45 25.28
N LYS A 2 12.92 -11.40 24.29
CA LYS A 2 12.96 -10.34 23.27
C LYS A 2 11.80 -10.54 22.32
N ARG A 3 10.85 -9.60 22.38
CA ARG A 3 9.62 -9.60 21.59
C ARG A 3 10.02 -9.38 20.12
N LEU A 4 9.57 -10.27 19.24
CA LEU A 4 9.68 -10.18 17.79
C LEU A 4 8.70 -9.10 17.29
N ILE A 5 8.95 -7.86 17.69
CA ILE A 5 8.11 -6.70 17.42
C ILE A 5 8.74 -5.89 16.29
N CYS A 6 7.90 -5.50 15.34
CA CYS A 6 8.12 -4.47 14.32
C CYS A 6 9.01 -4.80 13.13
N PHE A 7 8.41 -5.35 12.06
CA PHE A 7 8.88 -5.06 10.70
C PHE A 7 7.79 -4.58 9.74
N LEU A 8 6.54 -4.37 10.20
CA LEU A 8 5.45 -3.82 9.40
C LEU A 8 5.26 -2.30 9.57
N GLY A 9 5.88 -1.68 10.59
CA GLY A 9 5.71 -0.27 10.95
C GLY A 9 6.57 0.74 10.16
N ALA A 10 6.91 0.47 8.91
CA ALA A 10 7.69 1.42 8.10
C ALA A 10 7.11 1.64 6.70
N LEU A 11 5.78 1.60 6.56
CA LEU A 11 5.09 2.21 5.42
C LEU A 11 4.69 3.63 5.84
N LEU A 12 5.66 4.55 5.84
CA LEU A 12 5.42 5.99 6.02
C LEU A 12 4.56 6.50 4.85
N LEU A 13 3.23 6.39 4.98
CA LEU A 13 2.26 7.21 4.26
C LEU A 13 2.12 8.52 5.05
N VAL A 14 3.11 9.40 4.93
CA VAL A 14 2.99 10.76 5.48
C VAL A 14 2.10 11.56 4.53
N MET A 15 0.79 11.38 4.62
CA MET A 15 -0.16 12.33 4.06
C MET A 15 -0.19 13.55 4.99
N THR A 16 0.84 14.39 4.87
CA THR A 16 0.82 15.71 5.49
C THR A 16 -0.24 16.53 4.77
N GLY A 17 -1.46 16.56 5.34
CA GLY A 17 -2.51 17.46 4.91
C GLY A 17 -2.08 18.91 5.18
N CYS A 18 -1.51 19.59 4.19
CA CYS A 18 -1.49 21.04 4.20
C CYS A 18 -2.89 21.54 3.88
N ALA A 19 -3.71 21.72 4.92
CA ALA A 19 -4.85 22.61 4.86
C ALA A 19 -4.34 24.05 4.97
N THR A 20 -4.30 24.79 3.86
CA THR A 20 -4.14 26.25 3.91
C THR A 20 -5.17 26.92 3.02
N GLN A 21 -6.30 27.23 3.67
CA GLN A 21 -7.07 28.46 3.62
C GLN A 21 -7.11 29.25 2.30
N SER A 22 -8.31 29.28 1.72
CA SER A 22 -8.73 30.22 0.68
C SER A 22 -8.48 31.68 1.10
N GLN A 23 -7.82 32.45 0.24
CA GLN A 23 -7.98 33.90 0.21
C GLN A 23 -8.21 34.32 -1.24
N SER A 24 -9.45 34.70 -1.53
CA SER A 24 -9.83 35.42 -2.74
C SER A 24 -9.32 36.86 -2.65
N THR A 25 -8.68 37.33 -3.71
CA THR A 25 -8.71 38.74 -4.13
C THR A 25 -8.59 38.78 -5.65
N GLU A 26 -9.62 39.35 -6.28
CA GLU A 26 -9.75 39.58 -7.72
C GLU A 26 -8.74 40.65 -8.22
N THR A 27 -8.38 40.61 -9.51
CA THR A 27 -8.70 41.68 -10.50
C THR A 27 -7.83 41.58 -11.79
N SER A 28 -8.55 41.38 -12.91
CA SER A 28 -8.34 41.91 -14.28
C SER A 28 -7.35 41.30 -15.30
N SER A 29 -8.01 40.75 -16.33
CA SER A 29 -7.86 40.98 -17.79
C SER A 29 -6.63 40.45 -18.55
N SER A 30 -6.86 39.46 -19.43
CA SER A 30 -6.91 39.67 -20.89
C SER A 30 -7.17 38.37 -21.69
N SER A 31 -8.17 38.45 -22.58
CA SER A 31 -8.34 37.79 -23.90
C SER A 31 -8.14 36.27 -24.12
N THR A 32 -9.25 35.62 -24.48
CA THR A 32 -9.49 34.35 -25.21
C THR A 32 -8.79 34.28 -26.59
N PRO A 33 -8.63 33.12 -27.28
CA PRO A 33 -9.71 32.19 -27.62
C PRO A 33 -9.46 30.69 -27.37
N ALA A 34 -10.60 30.02 -27.21
CA ALA A 34 -10.88 28.60 -27.21
C ALA A 34 -9.92 27.67 -27.99
N SER A 35 -9.47 26.61 -27.32
CA SER A 35 -9.54 25.26 -27.89
C SER A 35 -10.29 24.37 -26.92
N THR A 36 -11.54 24.11 -27.30
CA THR A 36 -12.41 23.12 -26.69
C THR A 36 -11.86 21.74 -27.01
N GLU A 37 -10.88 21.26 -26.25
CA GLU A 37 -10.65 19.83 -26.16
C GLU A 37 -11.68 19.26 -25.18
N LYS A 38 -12.77 18.86 -25.82
CA LYS A 38 -13.93 18.15 -25.31
C LYS A 38 -13.51 17.04 -24.33
N SER A 39 -13.72 17.34 -23.05
CA SER A 39 -14.12 16.43 -21.98
C SER A 39 -14.37 14.98 -22.41
N GLU A 40 -13.39 14.09 -22.20
CA GLU A 40 -13.59 12.64 -22.07
C GLU A 40 -14.08 12.27 -20.65
N THR A 41 -14.86 13.14 -20.01
CA THR A 41 -15.50 12.90 -18.70
C THR A 41 -16.91 12.35 -18.86
N VAL A 42 -17.10 11.41 -19.80
CA VAL A 42 -18.38 10.73 -19.97
C VAL A 42 -18.09 9.23 -20.07
N VAL A 43 -18.53 8.48 -19.04
CA VAL A 43 -18.54 7.01 -18.90
C VAL A 43 -17.26 6.32 -18.37
N LYS A 44 -16.74 6.70 -17.19
CA LYS A 44 -15.78 5.86 -16.43
C LYS A 44 -16.15 5.60 -14.97
N GLU A 45 -17.27 6.11 -14.47
CA GLU A 45 -17.60 6.00 -13.03
C GLU A 45 -17.82 4.55 -12.56
N ASP A 46 -18.15 3.62 -13.46
CA ASP A 46 -18.43 2.22 -13.10
C ASP A 46 -17.42 1.18 -13.63
N MET A 47 -16.40 1.60 -14.39
CA MET A 47 -15.42 0.66 -14.93
C MET A 47 -14.32 0.37 -13.90
N GLU A 48 -14.00 -0.91 -13.72
CA GLU A 48 -12.87 -1.33 -12.89
C GLU A 48 -11.56 -1.04 -13.64
N GLU A 49 -10.66 -0.32 -12.99
CA GLU A 49 -9.32 0.00 -13.48
C GLU A 49 -8.29 -0.53 -12.48
N THR A 50 -7.21 -1.13 -12.99
CA THR A 50 -6.08 -1.56 -12.16
C THR A 50 -4.83 -0.82 -12.60
N LYS A 51 -4.17 -0.17 -11.65
CA LYS A 51 -2.86 0.45 -11.85
C LYS A 51 -1.82 -0.20 -10.98
N VAL A 52 -0.65 -0.40 -11.56
CA VAL A 52 0.49 -0.96 -10.83
C VAL A 52 1.60 0.09 -10.76
N LEU A 53 2.14 0.33 -9.57
CA LEU A 53 3.25 1.23 -9.34
C LEU A 53 4.35 0.53 -8.55
N SER A 54 5.60 0.65 -8.99
CA SER A 54 6.74 0.05 -8.29
C SER A 54 7.92 1.01 -8.15
N GLY A 55 8.82 0.67 -7.23
CA GLY A 55 10.02 1.45 -6.97
C GLY A 55 10.77 1.01 -5.71
N ASP A 56 12.03 1.40 -5.63
CA ASP A 56 12.90 1.05 -4.52
C ASP A 56 12.96 2.16 -3.47
N LYS A 57 12.77 1.80 -2.20
CA LYS A 57 12.84 2.73 -1.06
C LYS A 57 13.51 2.06 0.12
N ASN A 58 14.49 2.73 0.74
CA ASN A 58 15.22 2.23 1.91
C ASN A 58 15.79 0.80 1.74
N GLY A 59 16.29 0.48 0.55
CA GLY A 59 16.84 -0.85 0.25
C GLY A 59 15.79 -1.95 0.10
N LYS A 60 14.52 -1.59 -0.06
CA LYS A 60 13.41 -2.52 -0.29
C LYS A 60 12.72 -2.18 -1.61
N HIS A 61 12.32 -3.18 -2.35
CA HIS A 61 11.51 -3.02 -3.54
C HIS A 61 10.04 -3.07 -3.17
N HIS A 62 9.28 -2.01 -3.47
CA HIS A 62 7.85 -1.96 -3.25
C HIS A 62 7.12 -2.02 -4.58
N ARG A 63 5.98 -2.71 -4.58
CA ARG A 63 5.06 -2.76 -5.70
C ARG A 63 3.63 -2.68 -5.19
N TYR A 64 2.87 -1.72 -5.67
CA TYR A 64 1.50 -1.42 -5.31
C TYR A 64 0.60 -1.74 -6.50
N THR A 65 -0.39 -2.60 -6.30
CA THR A 65 -1.48 -2.83 -7.25
C THR A 65 -2.74 -2.22 -6.67
N ILE A 66 -3.27 -1.22 -7.37
CA ILE A 66 -4.42 -0.42 -6.96
C ILE A 66 -5.54 -0.72 -7.93
N THR A 67 -6.61 -1.33 -7.42
CA THR A 67 -7.82 -1.61 -8.18
C THR A 67 -8.91 -0.65 -7.71
N SER A 68 -9.54 0.03 -8.65
CA SER A 68 -10.56 1.06 -8.38
C SER A 68 -11.76 0.91 -9.30
N LYS A 69 -12.93 1.31 -8.82
CA LYS A 69 -14.15 1.45 -9.62
C LYS A 69 -14.50 2.94 -9.68
N GLY A 70 -14.34 3.54 -10.87
CA GLY A 70 -14.22 5.00 -10.95
C GLY A 70 -13.02 5.48 -10.14
N ASP A 71 -13.23 6.45 -9.24
CA ASP A 71 -12.18 6.97 -8.34
C ASP A 71 -12.23 6.35 -6.93
N LYS A 72 -13.15 5.40 -6.69
CA LYS A 72 -13.28 4.69 -5.41
C LYS A 72 -12.28 3.53 -5.37
N LEU A 73 -11.48 3.47 -4.30
CA LEU A 73 -10.58 2.34 -4.06
C LEU A 73 -11.40 1.06 -3.77
N GLN A 74 -11.06 -0.03 -4.44
CA GLN A 74 -11.69 -1.35 -4.23
C GLN A 74 -10.71 -2.31 -3.58
N GLN A 75 -9.49 -2.37 -4.10
CA GLN A 75 -8.45 -3.22 -3.55
C GLN A 75 -7.11 -2.50 -3.57
N LEU A 76 -6.34 -2.72 -2.50
CA LEU A 76 -4.93 -2.36 -2.41
C LEU A 76 -4.12 -3.62 -2.12
N LYS A 77 -3.29 -4.01 -3.08
CA LYS A 77 -2.27 -5.05 -2.89
C LYS A 77 -0.89 -4.40 -2.81
N ILE A 78 -0.12 -4.77 -1.80
CA ILE A 78 1.23 -4.29 -1.54
C ILE A 78 2.17 -5.48 -1.53
N GLU A 79 3.16 -5.46 -2.40
CA GLU A 79 4.24 -6.44 -2.46
C GLU A 79 5.53 -5.75 -2.03
N LEU A 80 6.23 -6.33 -1.07
CA LEU A 80 7.48 -5.82 -0.53
C LEU A 80 8.54 -6.91 -0.61
N LEU A 81 9.61 -6.65 -1.34
CA LEU A 81 10.80 -7.49 -1.35
C LEU A 81 11.90 -6.78 -0.57
N SER A 82 12.39 -7.42 0.48
CA SER A 82 13.37 -6.82 1.40
C SER A 82 14.47 -7.80 1.80
N PRO A 83 15.64 -7.32 2.25
CA PRO A 83 16.62 -8.19 2.88
C PRO A 83 16.00 -8.93 4.06
N LEU A 84 16.51 -10.14 4.34
CA LEU A 84 16.13 -10.85 5.55
C LEU A 84 16.45 -9.99 6.79
N PRO A 85 15.60 -10.02 7.83
CA PRO A 85 15.90 -9.38 9.10
C PRO A 85 17.25 -9.87 9.65
N GLU A 86 18.03 -8.98 10.28
CA GLU A 86 19.34 -9.34 10.85
C GLU A 86 19.25 -10.54 11.80
N THR A 87 18.17 -10.63 12.57
CA THR A 87 17.89 -11.74 13.49
C THR A 87 17.73 -13.10 12.80
N MET A 88 17.52 -13.11 11.48
CA MET A 88 17.40 -14.32 10.66
C MET A 88 18.62 -14.58 9.77
N THR A 89 19.61 -13.69 9.75
CA THR A 89 20.83 -13.89 8.95
C THR A 89 21.63 -15.12 9.39
N ALA A 90 21.59 -15.48 10.68
CA ALA A 90 22.17 -16.71 11.21
C ALA A 90 21.53 -17.98 10.62
N ASN A 91 20.28 -17.88 10.18
CA ASN A 91 19.51 -18.97 9.56
C ASN A 91 19.68 -19.02 8.03
N SER A 92 20.57 -18.20 7.45
CA SER A 92 20.81 -18.16 5.99
C SER A 92 21.26 -19.49 5.39
N HIS A 93 21.78 -20.41 6.22
CA HIS A 93 22.16 -21.77 5.82
C HIS A 93 20.97 -22.71 5.56
N LEU A 94 19.77 -22.39 6.08
CA LEU A 94 18.55 -23.16 5.85
C LEU A 94 18.03 -22.94 4.43
N SER A 95 17.15 -23.80 3.94
CA SER A 95 16.43 -23.57 2.68
C SER A 95 15.41 -22.43 2.80
N PRO A 96 15.03 -21.76 1.70
CA PRO A 96 13.97 -20.73 1.75
C PRO A 96 12.63 -21.25 2.33
N GLU A 97 12.30 -22.51 2.07
CA GLU A 97 11.09 -23.16 2.59
C GLU A 97 11.14 -23.33 4.12
N GLU A 98 12.26 -23.82 4.66
CA GLU A 98 12.46 -23.93 6.11
C GLU A 98 12.42 -22.56 6.79
N MET A 99 13.04 -21.54 6.19
CA MET A 99 13.00 -20.18 6.73
C MET A 99 11.58 -19.60 6.71
N THR A 100 10.83 -19.85 5.63
CA THR A 100 9.42 -19.45 5.51
C THR A 100 8.58 -20.11 6.61
N THR A 101 8.82 -21.40 6.87
CA THR A 101 8.14 -22.14 7.94
C THR A 101 8.45 -21.52 9.31
N ILE A 102 9.71 -21.21 9.59
CA ILE A 102 10.12 -20.57 10.86
C ILE A 102 9.43 -19.21 11.03
N ILE A 103 9.35 -18.40 9.98
CA ILE A 103 8.66 -17.10 10.01
C ILE A 103 7.18 -17.31 10.35
N ASN A 104 6.50 -18.18 9.61
CA ASN A 104 5.07 -18.44 9.79
C ASN A 104 4.76 -19.06 11.15
N ASP A 105 5.60 -19.95 11.66
CA ASP A 105 5.48 -20.50 13.02
C ASP A 105 5.67 -19.43 14.09
N GLY A 106 6.59 -18.48 13.87
CA GLY A 106 6.77 -17.32 14.75
C GLY A 106 5.52 -16.43 14.81
N LEU A 107 4.77 -16.32 13.71
CA LEU A 107 3.54 -15.53 13.63
C LEU A 107 2.36 -16.18 14.34
N LYS A 108 2.33 -17.52 14.49
CA LYS A 108 1.23 -18.23 15.17
C LYS A 108 0.96 -17.73 16.59
N ASN A 109 1.98 -17.24 17.28
CA ASN A 109 1.86 -16.70 18.63
C ASN A 109 1.85 -15.17 18.69
N ASN A 110 1.87 -14.48 17.54
CA ASN A 110 1.83 -13.02 17.49
C ASN A 110 0.38 -12.53 17.64
N PRO A 111 0.04 -11.77 18.69
CA PRO A 111 -1.35 -11.37 18.97
C PRO A 111 -1.95 -10.48 17.88
N GLU A 112 -1.16 -9.63 17.23
CA GLU A 112 -1.66 -8.76 16.16
C GLU A 112 -1.91 -9.55 14.88
N TYR A 113 -1.04 -10.51 14.54
CA TYR A 113 -1.30 -11.43 13.42
C TYR A 113 -2.57 -12.24 13.67
N GLN A 114 -2.77 -12.77 14.88
CA GLN A 114 -3.99 -13.50 15.23
C GLN A 114 -5.25 -12.62 15.16
N ALA A 115 -5.13 -11.32 15.43
CA ALA A 115 -6.25 -10.38 15.33
C ALA A 115 -6.67 -10.09 13.87
N VAL A 116 -5.77 -10.25 12.89
CA VAL A 116 -6.05 -9.90 11.48
C VAL A 116 -6.16 -11.08 10.53
N LYS A 117 -5.57 -12.23 10.84
CA LYS A 117 -5.43 -13.35 9.89
C LYS A 117 -6.75 -13.90 9.35
N ASP A 118 -7.83 -13.74 10.11
CA ASP A 118 -9.18 -14.20 9.74
C ASP A 118 -10.13 -13.04 9.41
N LEU A 119 -9.62 -11.80 9.32
CA LEU A 119 -10.44 -10.66 8.91
C LEU A 119 -10.80 -10.80 7.43
N GLU A 120 -12.10 -10.73 7.14
CA GLU A 120 -12.58 -10.71 5.77
C GLU A 120 -11.98 -9.52 5.01
N GLY A 121 -11.56 -9.76 3.77
CA GLY A 121 -10.91 -8.73 2.96
C GLY A 121 -9.47 -8.39 3.37
N PHE A 122 -8.87 -9.09 4.32
CA PHE A 122 -7.45 -8.97 4.67
C PHE A 122 -6.71 -10.27 4.33
N ASN A 123 -5.54 -10.14 3.71
CA ASN A 123 -4.58 -11.25 3.62
C ASN A 123 -3.16 -10.72 3.81
N ILE A 124 -2.33 -11.52 4.47
CA ILE A 124 -0.89 -11.27 4.58
C ILE A 124 -0.10 -12.57 4.43
N GLU A 125 0.86 -12.55 3.52
CA GLU A 125 1.72 -13.68 3.21
C GLU A 125 3.19 -13.30 3.35
N TYR A 126 3.98 -14.22 3.90
CA TYR A 126 5.42 -14.11 4.02
C TYR A 126 6.09 -15.31 3.35
N LEU A 127 7.07 -15.02 2.51
CA LEU A 127 7.87 -16.03 1.81
C LEU A 127 9.33 -15.59 1.81
N VAL A 128 10.25 -16.54 1.97
CA VAL A 128 11.66 -16.32 1.67
C VAL A 128 11.95 -16.75 0.24
N THR A 129 12.54 -15.85 -0.56
CA THR A 129 12.88 -16.13 -1.97
C THR A 129 14.14 -16.99 -2.08
N ALA A 130 14.41 -17.49 -3.29
CA ALA A 130 15.63 -18.24 -3.58
C ALA A 130 16.90 -17.41 -3.30
N GLU A 131 16.83 -16.10 -3.53
CA GLU A 131 17.88 -15.11 -3.31
C GLU A 131 18.02 -14.68 -1.84
N LYS A 132 17.35 -15.39 -0.91
CA LYS A 132 17.38 -15.08 0.53
C LYS A 132 16.88 -13.67 0.84
N GLN A 133 15.81 -13.26 0.18
CA GLN A 133 15.06 -12.05 0.50
C GLN A 133 13.72 -12.42 1.13
N LEU A 134 13.21 -11.55 1.99
CA LEU A 134 11.86 -11.65 2.53
C LEU A 134 10.90 -10.95 1.57
N ALA A 135 10.04 -11.74 0.93
CA ALA A 135 8.86 -11.28 0.22
C ALA A 135 7.67 -11.22 1.18
N THR A 136 6.98 -10.08 1.20
CA THR A 136 5.75 -9.86 1.96
C THR A 136 4.67 -9.39 1.00
N THR A 137 3.51 -10.03 1.03
CA THR A 137 2.34 -9.62 0.24
C THR A 137 1.19 -9.31 1.19
N VAL A 138 0.65 -8.10 1.09
CA VAL A 138 -0.54 -7.66 1.83
C VAL A 138 -1.64 -7.38 0.82
N VAL A 139 -2.85 -7.87 1.07
CA VAL A 139 -4.03 -7.59 0.25
C VAL A 139 -5.12 -7.03 1.15
N LEU A 140 -5.68 -5.90 0.74
CA LEU A 140 -6.78 -5.20 1.39
C LEU A 140 -7.92 -5.03 0.39
N ASP A 141 -9.02 -5.75 0.59
CA ASP A 141 -10.30 -5.50 -0.08
C ASP A 141 -11.07 -4.49 0.76
N VAL A 142 -11.09 -3.25 0.29
CA VAL A 142 -11.59 -2.07 1.03
C VAL A 142 -13.10 -2.15 1.26
N ASP A 143 -13.83 -2.90 0.43
CA ASP A 143 -15.28 -3.04 0.56
C ASP A 143 -15.69 -4.12 1.58
N LYS A 144 -14.79 -5.05 1.91
CA LYS A 144 -15.06 -6.15 2.85
C LYS A 144 -14.41 -5.96 4.21
N ILE A 145 -13.25 -5.31 4.25
CA ILE A 145 -12.43 -5.23 5.46
C ILE A 145 -13.01 -4.26 6.49
N ASP A 146 -12.93 -4.67 7.75
CA ASP A 146 -13.22 -3.82 8.91
C ASP A 146 -12.00 -2.91 9.19
N LEU A 147 -11.94 -1.77 8.49
CA LEU A 147 -10.86 -0.78 8.66
C LEU A 147 -10.81 -0.19 10.08
N ASP A 148 -11.94 -0.19 10.80
CA ASP A 148 -12.00 0.30 12.18
C ASP A 148 -11.33 -0.66 13.14
N LYS A 149 -11.42 -1.98 12.93
CA LYS A 149 -10.59 -2.95 13.65
C LYS A 149 -9.12 -2.86 13.26
N LEU A 150 -8.83 -2.67 11.96
CA LEU A 150 -7.45 -2.65 11.48
C LEU A 150 -6.67 -1.47 12.08
N LYS A 151 -7.28 -0.27 12.16
CA LYS A 151 -6.63 0.93 12.73
C LYS A 151 -6.35 0.85 14.24
N GLU A 152 -7.02 -0.03 14.98
CA GLU A 152 -6.78 -0.20 16.43
C GLU A 152 -5.46 -0.94 16.71
N LEU A 153 -4.97 -1.71 15.74
CA LEU A 153 -3.78 -2.53 15.89
C LEU A 153 -2.50 -1.69 15.70
N SER A 154 -1.52 -1.92 16.57
CA SER A 154 -0.32 -1.07 16.62
C SER A 154 0.46 -1.05 15.31
N TYR A 155 0.47 -2.16 14.57
CA TYR A 155 1.12 -2.23 13.25
C TYR A 155 0.53 -1.28 12.21
N PHE A 156 -0.74 -0.89 12.34
CA PHE A 156 -1.46 -0.16 11.32
C PHE A 156 -1.80 1.28 11.71
N GLN A 157 -1.63 1.66 12.98
CA GLN A 157 -1.95 3.00 13.50
C GLN A 157 -1.25 4.10 12.69
N ASP A 158 0.02 3.91 12.32
CA ASP A 158 0.81 4.91 11.59
C ASP A 158 0.72 4.77 10.06
N LEU A 159 -0.09 3.81 9.57
CA LEU A 159 -0.16 3.48 8.13
C LEU A 159 -1.35 4.15 7.42
N GLY A 160 -2.19 4.90 8.15
CA GLY A 160 -3.35 5.60 7.58
C GLY A 160 -4.42 4.65 7.01
N VAL A 161 -4.43 3.38 7.43
CA VAL A 161 -5.37 2.38 6.87
C VAL A 161 -6.83 2.71 7.16
N GLY A 162 -7.11 3.39 8.27
CA GLY A 162 -8.47 3.76 8.67
C GLY A 162 -9.18 4.66 7.65
N ASP A 163 -8.41 5.40 6.86
CA ASP A 163 -8.92 6.38 5.90
C ASP A 163 -9.10 5.79 4.48
N LEU A 164 -8.70 4.52 4.26
CA LEU A 164 -8.69 3.91 2.91
C LEU A 164 -10.07 3.88 2.23
N LYS A 165 -11.16 3.83 2.99
CA LYS A 165 -12.54 3.90 2.47
C LYS A 165 -12.89 5.26 1.86
N ASP A 166 -12.26 6.32 2.35
CA ASP A 166 -12.54 7.71 1.97
C ASP A 166 -11.46 8.26 1.01
N VAL A 167 -10.33 7.56 0.87
CA VAL A 167 -9.26 7.90 -0.05
C VAL A 167 -9.65 7.58 -1.49
N LYS A 168 -9.54 8.61 -2.34
CA LYS A 168 -9.64 8.48 -3.79
C LYS A 168 -8.45 7.72 -4.35
N ALA A 169 -8.69 6.77 -5.25
CA ALA A 169 -7.65 6.00 -5.92
C ALA A 169 -6.64 6.91 -6.63
N SER A 170 -7.11 7.96 -7.32
CA SER A 170 -6.27 8.97 -7.97
C SER A 170 -5.34 9.71 -7.00
N THR A 171 -5.80 9.97 -5.77
CA THR A 171 -5.01 10.62 -4.72
C THR A 171 -3.92 9.69 -4.21
N LEU A 172 -4.24 8.42 -3.99
CA LEU A 172 -3.25 7.40 -3.62
C LEU A 172 -2.18 7.24 -4.70
N ILE A 173 -2.58 7.10 -5.97
CA ILE A 173 -1.67 6.98 -7.12
C ILE A 173 -0.76 8.21 -7.23
N THR A 174 -1.32 9.41 -7.13
CA THR A 174 -0.56 10.67 -7.14
C THR A 174 0.45 10.72 -5.99
N GLY A 175 0.01 10.36 -4.78
CA GLY A 175 0.86 10.28 -3.59
C GLY A 175 2.04 9.33 -3.79
N LEU A 176 1.82 8.14 -4.36
CA LEU A 176 2.88 7.20 -4.67
C LEU A 176 3.86 7.77 -5.71
N LYS A 177 3.36 8.39 -6.78
CA LYS A 177 4.22 9.04 -7.80
C LYS A 177 5.09 10.14 -7.21
N LEU A 178 4.54 10.98 -6.33
CA LEU A 178 5.30 12.02 -5.61
C LEU A 178 6.41 11.44 -4.73
N HIS A 179 6.24 10.22 -4.22
CA HIS A 179 7.24 9.51 -3.42
C HIS A 179 8.22 8.69 -4.26
N GLY A 180 8.23 8.86 -5.59
CA GLY A 180 9.21 8.27 -6.50
C GLY A 180 8.80 6.92 -7.11
N PHE A 181 7.60 6.41 -6.82
CA PHE A 181 7.08 5.20 -7.45
C PHE A 181 6.66 5.48 -8.90
N LYS A 182 6.91 4.53 -9.79
CA LYS A 182 6.63 4.66 -11.22
C LYS A 182 5.55 3.69 -11.62
N GLU A 183 4.65 4.12 -12.50
CA GLU A 183 3.63 3.25 -13.07
C GLU A 183 4.30 2.20 -13.96
N GLU A 184 3.94 0.93 -13.77
CA GLU A 184 4.39 -0.14 -14.65
C GLU A 184 3.60 -0.02 -15.96
N THR A 185 4.31 -0.01 -17.08
CA THR A 185 3.64 -0.11 -18.38
C THR A 185 2.95 -1.47 -18.43
N PRO A 186 1.64 -1.54 -18.72
CA PRO A 186 1.00 -2.82 -18.99
C PRO A 186 1.81 -3.56 -20.05
N ALA A 187 2.18 -4.81 -19.78
CA ALA A 187 2.81 -5.63 -20.81
C ALA A 187 1.87 -5.67 -22.03
N PRO A 188 2.39 -5.48 -23.25
CA PRO A 188 1.58 -5.48 -24.47
C PRO A 188 0.89 -6.82 -24.71
#